data_AF-A0A9E1ZXM3-F1
#
_entry.id   AF-A0A9E1ZXM3-F1
#
_cell.length_a   1.000
_cell.length_b   1.000
_cell.length_c   1.000
_cell.angle_alpha   90.00
_cell.angle_beta   90.00
_cell.angle_gamma   90.00
#
_symmetry.space_group_name_H-M   'P 1'
#
loop_
_entity.id
_entity.type
_entity.pdbx_description
1 polymer ?
#
loop_
_entity_poly.entity_id
_entity_poly.type
_entity_poly.pdbx_seq_one_letter_code
_entity_poly.pdbx_strand_id
1 'polypeptide(L)' 'MNATSPKPKPIRWQEPDGTPVSCEEKLKVLNENLDEIRQYCQDAFEDALLMDCDEEQIRDVFASVVSSMKNPYGKD' A
#
# COMPACT_ATOMS: atom_id res chain seq x y z
N MET A 1 -12.90 21.93 10.93
CA MET A 1 -13.54 20.69 11.44
C MET A 1 -12.45 19.63 11.42
N ASN A 2 -11.88 19.27 12.58
CA ASN A 2 -10.75 18.34 12.62
C ASN A 2 -11.30 16.90 12.66
N ALA A 3 -11.40 16.27 11.50
CA ALA A 3 -11.61 14.84 11.41
C ALA A 3 -10.38 14.16 12.02
N THR A 4 -10.55 13.54 13.19
CA THR A 4 -9.51 12.70 13.78
C THR A 4 -9.52 11.39 13.00
N SER A 5 -8.77 11.34 11.90
CA SER A 5 -8.59 10.12 11.12
C SER A 5 -8.08 9.02 12.06
N PRO A 6 -8.70 7.84 12.09
CA PRO A 6 -8.24 6.74 12.92
C PRO A 6 -6.79 6.41 12.50
N LYS A 7 -5.87 6.44 13.46
CA LYS A 7 -4.48 6.04 13.20
C LYS A 7 -4.52 4.60 12.66
N PRO A 8 -3.96 4.34 11.46
CA PRO A 8 -3.95 3.00 10.90
C PRO A 8 -3.24 2.07 11.89
N LYS A 9 -3.85 0.91 12.16
CA LYS A 9 -3.23 -0.11 13.01
C LYS A 9 -1.87 -0.47 12.40
N PRO A 10 -0.82 -0.66 13.22
CA PRO A 10 0.50 -1.03 12.71
C PRO A 10 0.41 -2.33 11.92
N ILE A 11 0.93 -2.33 10.69
CA ILE A 11 0.97 -3.50 9.82
C ILE A 11 1.92 -4.52 10.44
N ARG A 12 1.42 -5.73 10.66
CA ARG A 12 2.22 -6.86 11.12
C ARG A 12 2.67 -7.67 9.92
N TRP A 13 3.90 -7.42 9.47
CA TRP A 13 4.56 -8.22 8.45
C TRP A 13 4.87 -9.62 8.98
N GLN A 14 4.69 -10.63 8.14
CA GLN A 14 4.91 -12.04 8.47
C GLN A 14 5.96 -12.63 7.54
N GLU A 15 6.79 -13.50 8.09
CA GLU A 15 7.67 -14.41 7.34
C GLU A 15 6.82 -15.53 6.69
N PRO A 16 7.35 -16.29 5.72
CA PRO A 16 6.58 -17.35 5.02
C PRO A 16 6.04 -18.46 5.92
N ASP A 17 6.60 -18.65 7.12
CA ASP A 17 6.13 -19.60 8.13
C ASP A 17 5.00 -19.04 9.02
N GLY A 18 4.55 -17.81 8.75
CA GLY A 18 3.49 -17.12 9.49
C GLY A 18 3.97 -16.43 10.77
N THR A 19 5.26 -16.51 11.11
CA THR A 19 5.81 -15.79 12.26
C THR A 19 5.98 -14.30 11.95
N PRO A 20 5.83 -13.39 12.93
CA PRO A 20 6.05 -11.96 12.68
C PRO A 20 7.50 -11.65 12.33
N VAL A 21 7.72 -10.78 11.36
CA VAL A 21 9.05 -10.20 11.09
C VAL A 21 9.49 -9.43 12.34
N SER A 22 10.61 -9.84 12.94
CA SER A 22 11.10 -9.29 14.23
C SER A 22 12.33 -8.39 14.10
N CYS A 23 13.01 -8.43 12.95
CA CYS A 23 14.18 -7.59 12.69
C CYS A 23 13.76 -6.12 12.49
N GLU A 24 14.22 -5.23 13.37
CA GLU A 24 13.86 -3.81 13.35
C GLU A 24 14.27 -3.12 12.04
N GLU A 25 15.43 -3.48 11.47
CA GLU A 25 15.90 -2.93 10.20
C GLU A 25 14.99 -3.34 9.02
N LYS A 26 14.58 -4.62 8.97
CA LYS A 26 13.59 -5.08 7.96
C LYS A 26 12.27 -4.31 8.10
N LEU A 27 11.76 -4.19 9.32
CA LEU A 27 10.52 -3.47 9.59
C LEU A 27 10.59 -2.00 9.20
N LYS A 28 11.74 -1.35 9.45
CA LYS A 28 11.98 0.03 9.02
C LYS A 28 11.88 0.16 7.50
N VAL A 29 12.61 -0.66 6.75
CA VAL A 29 12.57 -0.64 5.28
C VAL A 29 11.14 -0.89 4.76
N LEU A 30 10.42 -1.86 5.34
CA LEU A 30 9.04 -2.14 4.94
C LEU A 30 8.09 -0.97 5.23
N ASN A 31 8.29 -0.21 6.30
CA ASN A 31 7.50 0.99 6.59
C ASN A 31 7.84 2.13 5.62
N GLU A 32 9.12 2.35 5.32
CA GLU A 32 9.57 3.34 4.32
C GLU A 32 8.95 3.04 2.95
N ASN A 33 8.99 1.78 2.51
CA ASN A 33 8.35 1.34 1.26
C ASN A 33 6.84 1.62 1.25
N LEU A 34 6.12 1.39 2.36
CA LEU A 34 4.69 1.66 2.43
C LEU A 34 4.38 3.15 2.34
N ASP A 35 5.21 3.98 2.97
CA ASP A 35 5.04 5.43 2.93
C ASP A 35 5.30 5.97 1.51
N GLU A 36 6.32 5.44 0.82
CA GLU A 36 6.55 5.76 -0.60
C GLU A 36 5.37 5.33 -1.48
N ILE A 37 4.88 4.09 -1.34
CA ILE A 37 3.73 3.60 -2.11
C ILE A 37 2.50 4.48 -1.86
N ARG A 38 2.24 4.86 -0.61
CA ARG A 38 1.12 5.76 -0.27
C ARG A 38 1.25 7.11 -0.97
N GLN A 39 2.44 7.70 -0.96
CA GLN A 39 2.68 8.97 -1.62
C GLN A 39 2.45 8.87 -3.12
N TYR A 40 3.05 7.88 -3.79
CA TYR A 40 2.87 7.67 -5.23
C TYR A 40 1.41 7.40 -5.61
N CYS A 41 0.71 6.58 -4.83
CA CYS A 41 -0.72 6.34 -5.06
C CYS A 41 -1.56 7.60 -4.84
N GLN A 42 -1.24 8.41 -3.83
CA GLN A 42 -1.96 9.67 -3.57
C GLN A 42 -1.76 10.66 -4.71
N ASP A 43 -0.52 10.85 -5.18
CA ASP A 43 -0.21 11.74 -6.29
C ASP A 43 -0.95 11.30 -7.57
N ALA A 44 -0.89 9.99 -7.90
CA ALA A 44 -1.61 9.44 -9.06
C ALA A 44 -3.14 9.54 -8.93
N PHE A 45 -3.67 9.44 -7.70
CA PHE A 45 -5.10 9.61 -7.43
C PHE A 45 -5.54 11.05 -7.66
N GLU A 46 -4.77 12.02 -7.16
CA GLU A 46 -5.03 13.45 -7.33
C GLU A 46 -4.97 13.86 -8.81
N ASP A 47 -4.00 13.35 -9.56
CA ASP A 47 -3.90 13.57 -11.01
C ASP A 47 -5.14 13.05 -11.75
N ALA A 48 -5.62 11.85 -11.42
CA ALA A 48 -6.82 11.29 -12.04
C ALA A 48 -8.09 12.08 -11.70
N LEU A 49 -8.21 12.55 -10.45
CA LEU A 49 -9.31 13.43 -10.05
C LEU A 49 -9.26 14.78 -10.76
N LEU A 50 -8.07 15.36 -10.96
CA LEU A 50 -7.88 16.59 -11.74
C LEU A 50 -8.28 16.44 -13.22
N MET A 51 -8.31 15.21 -13.73
CA MET A 51 -8.79 14.87 -15.07
C MET A 51 -10.28 14.51 -15.11
N ASP A 52 -11.04 14.80 -14.05
CA ASP A 52 -12.47 14.51 -13.90
C ASP A 52 -12.83 13.01 -14.01
N CYS A 53 -11.92 12.11 -13.63
CA CYS A 53 -12.22 10.68 -13.52
C CYS A 53 -13.11 10.37 -12.30
N ASP A 54 -13.88 9.28 -12.40
CA ASP A 54 -14.71 8.80 -11.29
C ASP A 54 -13.87 8.23 -10.14
N GLU A 55 -14.16 8.67 -8.90
CA GLU A 55 -13.37 8.34 -7.72
C GLU A 55 -13.33 6.82 -7.45
N GLU A 56 -14.48 6.16 -7.54
CA GLU A 56 -14.62 4.73 -7.24
C GLU A 56 -13.85 3.91 -8.29
N GLN A 57 -13.97 4.29 -9.55
CA GLN A 57 -13.24 3.66 -10.65
C GLN A 57 -11.71 3.77 -10.50
N ILE A 58 -11.18 4.91 -10.03
CA ILE A 58 -9.73 5.05 -9.79
C ILE A 58 -9.29 4.08 -8.68
N ARG A 59 -10.06 3.97 -7.59
CA ARG A 59 -9.76 3.05 -6.47
C ARG A 59 -9.75 1.60 -6.93
N ASP A 60 -10.71 1.21 -7.76
CA ASP A 60 -10.78 -0.14 -8.32
C ASP A 60 -9.61 -0.46 -9.24
N VAL A 61 -9.17 0.50 -10.05
CA VAL A 61 -7.97 0.36 -10.89
C VAL A 61 -6.73 0.15 -10.02
N PHE A 62 -6.54 0.93 -8.96
CA PHE A 62 -5.39 0.79 -8.07
C PHE A 62 -5.40 -0.56 -7.33
N ALA A 63 -6.57 -0.98 -6.86
CA ALA A 63 -6.74 -2.30 -6.26
C ALA A 63 -6.41 -3.42 -7.26
N SER A 64 -6.84 -3.28 -8.51
CA SER A 64 -6.51 -4.22 -9.59
C SER A 64 -5.00 -4.29 -9.83
N VAL A 65 -4.30 -3.15 -9.90
CA VAL A 65 -2.84 -3.10 -10.06
C VAL A 65 -2.15 -3.88 -8.93
N VAL A 66 -2.53 -3.60 -7.67
CA VAL A 66 -1.97 -4.29 -6.50
C VAL A 66 -2.26 -5.79 -6.54
N SER A 67 -3.48 -6.19 -6.92
CA SER A 67 -3.87 -7.60 -7.01
C SER A 67 -3.14 -8.38 -8.10
N SER A 68 -2.70 -7.69 -9.16
CA SER A 68 -2.03 -8.28 -10.32
C SER A 68 -0.52 -8.45 -10.16
N MET A 69 0.05 -7.99 -9.04
CA MET A 69 1.48 -8.12 -8.76
C MET A 69 1.92 -9.58 -8.77
N LYS A 70 3.05 -9.84 -9.43
CA LYS A 70 3.61 -11.19 -9.55
C LYS A 70 4.74 -11.37 -8.56
N ASN A 71 4.77 -12.51 -7.88
CA ASN A 71 5.91 -12.91 -7.07
C ASN A 71 6.99 -13.51 -7.99
N PRO A 72 8.14 -12.84 -8.23
CA PRO A 72 9.19 -13.35 -9.11
C PRO A 72 9.93 -14.56 -8.50
N TYR A 73 9.71 -14.86 -7.22
CA TYR A 73 10.30 -15.98 -6.50
C TYR A 73 9.29 -17.10 -6.21
N GLY A 74 8.05 -16.98 -6.69
CA GLY A 74 7.08 -18.06 -6.64
C GLY A 74 7.62 -19.26 -7.43
N LYS A 75 7.56 -20.45 -6.85
CA LYS A 75 7.75 -21.69 -7.63
C LYS A 75 6.43 -21.95 -8.35
N ASP A 76 6.48 -22.12 -9.67
CA ASP A 76 5.36 -22.63 -10.47
C ASP A 76 4.90 -24.02 -9.98
#